data_AF-A0A1D6NVJ6-F1
#
_entry.id   AF-A0A1D6NVJ6-F1
#
_cell.length_a   1.000
_cell.length_b   1.000
_cell.length_c   1.000
_cell.angle_alpha   90.00
_cell.angle_beta   90.00
_cell.angle_gamma   90.00
#
_symmetry.space_group_name_H-M   'P 1'
#
loop_
_entity.id
_entity.type
_entity.pdbx_description
1 polymer ?
#
loop_
_entity_poly.entity_id
_entity_poly.type
_entity_poly.pdbx_seq_one_letter_code
_entity_poly.pdbx_strand_id
1 'polypeptide(L)'
;MNEDFLIIILRDLLPRRPDLRLVLMSATINAELFSKYFGDAPVMHIPGFTFPVAELFLEDVLEKIRYRINSERDNLAGSSRRKRFSSVKSDPLSDVFEVESTIEYICRYEAEGAILVFLTGWDEISKLLDKIKGNNFLGSPNRFLVLPLHGSMPTVNQREIFDRPPANMRKIVLATNIAESSITIDDVVYVIDCGKAKETSYDALNKLACLLPSWISKASAHQLGAVSSFLAKSLQAPDPLSVKNAIELLKTIGALDDTEELTSLGRHLCTLPLDPNIGKMLLMGSVFQCLDPVLTIAAALAYRNPFVLPIDRKEEPDAVKRSFAGDSCK
;
A
#
# COMPACT_ATOMS: atom_id res chain seq x y z
N MET A 1 15.48 6.91 -2.18
CA MET A 1 15.96 7.54 -0.93
C MET A 1 14.71 8.04 -0.21
N ASN A 2 14.52 7.66 1.05
CA ASN A 2 13.32 8.05 1.80
C ASN A 2 13.31 9.57 2.02
N GLU A 3 12.20 10.24 1.70
CA GLU A 3 12.08 11.71 1.69
C GLU A 3 12.42 12.31 3.06
N ASP A 4 12.02 11.64 4.14
CA ASP A 4 12.30 12.05 5.53
C ASP A 4 13.78 12.17 5.86
N PHE A 5 14.63 11.27 5.32
CA PHE A 5 16.08 11.33 5.54
C PHE A 5 16.72 12.47 4.77
N LEU A 6 16.26 12.70 3.54
CA LEU A 6 16.74 13.79 2.71
C LEU A 6 16.43 15.14 3.37
N ILE A 7 15.26 15.28 3.97
CA ILE A 7 14.85 16.48 4.72
C ILE A 7 15.77 16.77 5.91
N ILE A 8 16.17 15.75 6.69
CA ILE A 8 17.15 15.91 7.78
C ILE A 8 18.50 16.40 7.24
N ILE A 9 19.01 15.74 6.18
CA ILE A 9 20.30 16.08 5.58
C ILE A 9 20.29 17.51 5.04
N LEU A 10 19.24 17.88 4.30
CA LEU A 10 19.10 19.23 3.74
C LEU A 10 19.04 20.29 4.83
N ARG A 11 18.27 20.07 5.90
CA ARG A 11 18.19 21.00 7.03
C ARG A 11 19.58 21.26 7.65
N ASP A 12 20.35 20.21 7.88
CA ASP A 12 21.69 20.32 8.46
C ASP A 12 22.73 20.88 7.45
N LEU A 13 22.48 20.74 6.14
CA LEU A 13 23.35 21.23 5.07
C LEU A 13 23.15 22.71 4.74
N LEU A 14 21.92 23.22 4.81
CA LEU A 14 21.57 24.60 4.43
C LEU A 14 22.46 25.67 5.08
N PRO A 15 22.77 25.62 6.40
CA PRO A 15 23.67 26.60 7.03
C PRO A 15 25.10 26.58 6.47
N ARG A 16 25.53 25.46 5.87
CA ARG A 16 26.87 25.28 5.28
C ARG A 16 26.91 25.60 3.78
N ARG A 17 25.74 25.67 3.14
CA ARG A 17 25.57 25.91 1.70
C ARG A 17 24.62 27.09 1.48
N PRO A 18 25.07 28.33 1.75
CA PRO A 18 24.23 29.52 1.59
C PRO A 18 23.83 29.79 0.12
N ASP A 19 24.50 29.14 -0.83
CA ASP A 19 24.18 29.13 -2.25
C ASP A 19 23.00 28.21 -2.59
N LEU A 20 22.72 27.20 -1.76
CA LEU A 20 21.65 26.24 -1.99
C LEU A 20 20.30 26.83 -1.60
N ARG A 21 19.35 26.79 -2.53
CA ARG A 21 17.95 27.14 -2.27
C ARG A 21 17.10 25.89 -2.21
N LEU A 22 16.34 25.74 -1.13
CA LEU A 22 15.39 24.65 -0.94
C LEU A 22 13.97 25.18 -1.08
N VAL A 23 13.19 24.53 -1.95
CA VAL A 23 11.73 24.74 -2.06
C VAL A 23 11.07 23.42 -1.71
N LEU A 24 10.25 23.43 -0.66
CA LEU A 24 9.42 22.30 -0.26
C LEU A 24 8.03 22.51 -0.81
N MET A 25 7.49 21.51 -1.50
CA MET A 25 6.16 21.55 -2.08
C MET A 25 5.33 20.42 -1.46
N SER A 26 4.10 20.72 -1.06
CA SER A 26 3.15 19.69 -0.65
C SER A 26 1.71 20.12 -0.94
N ALA A 27 0.87 19.14 -1.29
CA ALA A 27 -0.55 19.34 -1.58
C ALA A 27 -1.46 19.17 -0.35
N THR A 28 -1.11 18.29 0.60
CA THR A 28 -1.99 17.84 1.68
C THR A 28 -1.37 17.92 3.08
N ILE A 29 -0.09 18.31 3.17
CA ILE A 29 0.64 18.36 4.44
C ILE A 29 0.39 19.65 5.22
N ASN A 30 0.52 19.53 6.54
CA ASN A 30 0.60 20.65 7.45
C ASN A 30 1.86 21.52 7.16
N ALA A 31 1.73 22.52 6.30
CA ALA A 31 2.82 23.42 5.91
C ALA A 31 3.50 24.11 7.12
N GLU A 32 2.75 24.33 8.20
CA GLU A 32 3.28 24.90 9.46
C GLU A 32 4.28 23.98 10.15
N LEU A 33 4.08 22.66 10.06
CA LEU A 33 5.02 21.70 10.64
C LEU A 33 6.39 21.79 9.97
N PHE A 34 6.40 21.91 8.64
CA PHE A 34 7.64 22.06 7.86
C PHE A 34 8.26 23.43 8.04
N SER A 35 7.46 24.50 8.08
CA SER A 35 7.93 25.84 8.40
C SER A 35 8.72 25.86 9.70
N LYS A 36 8.11 25.39 10.80
CA LYS A 36 8.75 25.32 12.12
C LYS A 36 10.01 24.46 12.11
N TYR A 37 9.97 23.31 11.43
CA TYR A 37 11.11 22.40 11.34
C TYR A 37 12.32 23.02 10.63
N PHE A 38 12.09 23.93 9.67
CA PHE A 38 13.13 24.69 8.97
C PHE A 38 13.37 26.10 9.55
N GLY A 39 13.00 26.34 10.81
CA GLY A 39 13.27 27.59 11.51
C GLY A 39 12.33 28.73 11.10
N ASP A 40 11.03 28.44 11.06
CA ASP A 40 9.95 29.35 10.67
C ASP A 40 10.09 29.88 9.24
N ALA A 41 10.42 28.96 8.32
CA ALA A 41 10.59 29.28 6.91
C ALA A 41 9.30 29.88 6.28
N PRO A 42 9.41 30.83 5.33
CA PRO A 42 8.23 31.42 4.69
C PRO A 42 7.35 30.38 4.01
N VAL A 43 6.04 30.46 4.25
CA VAL A 43 5.03 29.60 3.63
C VAL A 43 4.26 30.39 2.59
N MET A 44 4.14 29.83 1.39
CA MET A 44 3.30 30.36 0.32
C MET A 44 2.19 29.36 0.02
N HIS A 45 0.94 29.80 0.15
CA HIS A 45 -0.22 29.02 -0.24
C HIS A 45 -0.61 29.36 -1.67
N ILE A 46 -0.54 28.38 -2.57
CA ILE A 46 -1.05 28.51 -3.94
C ILE A 46 -2.49 28.01 -3.93
N PRO A 47 -3.51 28.88 -4.13
CA PRO A 47 -4.89 28.43 -4.16
C PRO A 47 -5.09 27.48 -5.34
N GLY A 48 -5.57 26.27 -5.03
CA GLY A 48 -6.11 25.36 -6.03
C GLY A 48 -7.56 25.71 -6.34
N PHE A 49 -7.97 25.51 -7.58
CA PHE A 49 -9.38 25.46 -7.92
C PHE A 49 -9.85 24.02 -7.76
N THR A 50 -10.58 23.74 -6.69
CA THR A 50 -11.34 22.49 -6.58
C THR A 50 -12.79 22.76 -6.94
N PHE A 51 -13.41 21.82 -7.64
CA PHE A 51 -14.86 21.81 -7.75
C PHE A 51 -15.42 21.21 -6.44
N PRO A 52 -16.59 21.68 -5.95
CA PRO A 52 -17.20 21.07 -4.79
C PRO A 52 -17.46 19.58 -5.07
N VAL A 53 -16.92 18.71 -4.23
CA VAL A 53 -17.12 17.26 -4.30
C VAL A 53 -18.14 16.88 -3.23
N ALA A 54 -19.21 16.19 -3.62
CA ALA A 54 -20.17 15.65 -2.67
C ALA A 54 -19.62 14.35 -2.07
N GLU A 55 -19.53 14.30 -0.73
CA GLU A 55 -19.10 13.12 -0.01
C GLU A 55 -20.32 12.25 0.34
N LEU A 56 -20.24 10.95 0.03
CA LEU A 56 -21.25 9.95 0.37
C LEU A 56 -20.56 8.84 1.16
N PHE A 57 -21.12 8.49 2.31
CA PHE A 57 -20.63 7.37 3.12
C PHE A 57 -21.31 6.06 2.70
N LEU A 58 -20.84 4.94 3.23
CA LEU A 58 -21.31 3.60 2.86
C LEU A 58 -22.83 3.49 2.97
N GLU A 59 -23.41 4.01 4.05
CA GLU A 59 -24.86 4.07 4.28
C GLU A 59 -25.61 4.77 3.14
N ASP A 60 -25.11 5.92 2.67
CA ASP A 60 -25.73 6.70 1.60
C ASP A 60 -25.65 5.96 0.26
N VAL A 61 -24.51 5.31 0.00
CA VAL A 61 -24.28 4.52 -1.21
C VAL A 61 -25.21 3.31 -1.23
N LEU A 62 -25.30 2.55 -0.13
CA LEU A 62 -26.16 1.37 -0.01
C LEU A 62 -27.64 1.74 -0.20
N GLU A 63 -28.07 2.88 0.35
CA GLU A 63 -29.42 3.40 0.15
C GLU A 63 -29.68 3.77 -1.31
N LYS A 64 -28.75 4.51 -1.94
CA LYS A 64 -28.84 4.93 -3.35
C LYS A 64 -28.92 3.76 -4.32
N ILE A 65 -28.06 2.75 -4.14
CA ILE A 65 -28.03 1.58 -5.03
C ILE A 65 -29.11 0.55 -4.67
N ARG A 66 -29.87 0.77 -3.58
CA ARG A 66 -30.86 -0.16 -3.02
C ARG A 66 -30.29 -1.55 -2.82
N TYR A 67 -29.07 -1.61 -2.33
CA TYR A 67 -28.35 -2.87 -2.16
C TYR A 67 -29.07 -3.76 -1.16
N ARG A 68 -29.32 -5.03 -1.53
CA ARG A 68 -29.79 -6.04 -0.58
C ARG A 68 -28.64 -6.94 -0.22
N ILE A 69 -28.26 -6.92 1.06
CA ILE A 69 -27.30 -7.88 1.61
C ILE A 69 -27.93 -9.27 1.50
N ASN A 70 -27.43 -10.08 0.56
CA ASN A 70 -27.76 -11.50 0.53
C ASN A 70 -27.03 -12.17 1.68
N SER A 71 -27.68 -12.27 2.84
CA SER A 71 -27.19 -13.15 3.89
C SER A 71 -27.45 -14.58 3.45
N GLU A 72 -26.40 -15.39 3.31
CA GLU A 72 -26.50 -16.86 3.20
C GLU A 72 -27.05 -17.53 4.48
N ARG A 73 -27.94 -16.85 5.23
CA ARG A 73 -28.57 -17.36 6.45
C ARG A 73 -30.00 -17.86 6.25
N ASP A 74 -30.59 -17.69 5.07
CA ASP A 74 -31.98 -18.09 4.83
C ASP A 74 -32.17 -19.58 4.48
N ASN A 75 -31.11 -20.39 4.46
CA ASN A 75 -31.22 -21.85 4.30
C ASN A 75 -31.22 -22.66 5.61
N LEU A 76 -31.28 -22.00 6.79
CA LEU A 76 -31.39 -22.68 8.09
C LEU A 76 -32.55 -22.13 8.92
N ALA A 77 -33.76 -22.20 8.37
CA ALA A 77 -34.98 -22.05 9.17
C ALA A 77 -35.19 -23.33 10.00
N GLY A 78 -34.65 -23.35 11.23
CA GLY A 78 -34.86 -24.45 12.17
C GLY A 78 -34.24 -24.25 13.54
N SER A 79 -34.98 -23.60 14.44
CA SER A 79 -34.90 -23.69 15.91
C SER A 79 -34.02 -22.69 16.70
N SER A 80 -34.74 -21.81 17.41
CA SER A 80 -34.54 -21.40 18.82
C SER A 80 -33.37 -20.49 19.25
N ARG A 81 -33.76 -19.28 19.69
CA ARG A 81 -33.27 -18.44 20.82
C ARG A 81 -31.75 -18.39 21.13
N ARG A 82 -31.13 -17.25 20.80
CA ARG A 82 -30.48 -16.31 21.74
C ARG A 82 -29.89 -15.10 20.98
N LYS A 83 -30.44 -13.91 21.20
CA LYS A 83 -29.91 -12.64 20.69
C LYS A 83 -28.73 -12.21 21.58
N ARG A 84 -27.49 -12.35 21.10
CA ARG A 84 -26.35 -11.54 21.52
C ARG A 84 -25.93 -10.73 20.30
N PHE A 85 -25.86 -9.40 20.46
CA PHE A 85 -25.21 -8.51 19.51
C PHE A 85 -23.77 -8.99 19.32
N SER A 86 -23.47 -9.59 18.18
CA SER A 86 -22.12 -9.87 17.71
C SER A 86 -21.85 -8.96 16.53
N SER A 87 -20.80 -8.15 16.65
CA SER A 87 -20.22 -7.33 15.59
C SER A 87 -20.18 -8.10 14.27
N VAL A 88 -20.76 -7.50 13.24
CA VAL A 88 -20.67 -7.98 11.86
C VAL A 88 -19.20 -7.86 11.46
N LYS A 89 -18.45 -8.97 11.52
CA LYS A 89 -17.20 -9.06 10.76
C LYS A 89 -17.62 -9.13 9.29
N SER A 90 -17.45 -8.04 8.55
CA SER A 90 -17.61 -8.06 7.09
C SER A 90 -16.55 -9.01 6.51
N ASP A 91 -17.01 -9.91 5.65
CA ASP A 91 -16.15 -10.82 4.91
C ASP A 91 -15.50 -10.01 3.78
N PRO A 92 -14.18 -10.08 3.52
CA PRO A 92 -13.55 -9.34 2.42
C PRO A 92 -14.21 -9.57 1.04
N LEU A 93 -14.99 -10.65 0.89
CA LEU A 93 -15.77 -10.94 -0.31
C LEU A 93 -17.05 -10.12 -0.45
N SER A 94 -17.66 -9.65 0.64
CA SER A 94 -18.80 -8.74 0.58
C SER A 94 -18.37 -7.36 0.07
N ASP A 95 -17.19 -6.90 0.48
CA ASP A 95 -16.68 -5.57 0.14
C ASP A 95 -16.50 -5.37 -1.39
N VAL A 96 -16.01 -6.41 -2.11
CA VAL A 96 -15.80 -6.30 -3.57
C VAL A 96 -17.12 -6.30 -4.35
N PHE A 97 -18.18 -6.90 -3.81
CA PHE A 97 -19.49 -6.92 -4.48
C PHE A 97 -20.19 -5.54 -4.40
N GLU A 98 -19.93 -4.78 -3.33
CA GLU A 98 -20.43 -3.42 -3.16
C GLU A 98 -19.81 -2.46 -4.19
N VAL A 99 -18.51 -2.62 -4.47
CA VAL A 99 -17.77 -1.76 -5.42
C VAL A 99 -18.26 -1.93 -6.85
N GLU A 100 -18.41 -3.17 -7.33
CA GLU A 100 -18.92 -3.45 -8.69
C GLU A 100 -20.32 -2.85 -8.90
N SER A 101 -21.22 -3.06 -7.94
CA SER A 101 -22.59 -2.53 -7.97
C SER A 101 -22.61 -1.00 -7.99
N THR A 102 -21.68 -0.37 -7.26
CA THR A 102 -21.53 1.09 -7.22
C THR A 102 -21.02 1.63 -8.56
N ILE A 103 -20.04 0.97 -9.18
CA ILE A 103 -19.57 1.32 -10.54
C ILE A 103 -20.73 1.22 -11.54
N GLU A 104 -21.50 0.12 -11.48
CA GLU A 104 -22.65 -0.08 -12.36
C GLU A 104 -23.70 1.00 -12.17
N TYR A 105 -24.02 1.37 -10.93
CA TYR A 105 -24.93 2.47 -10.63
C TYR A 105 -24.47 3.79 -11.24
N ILE A 106 -23.22 4.18 -11.00
CA ILE A 106 -22.65 5.43 -11.54
C ILE A 106 -22.73 5.42 -13.08
N CYS A 107 -22.37 4.31 -13.72
CA CYS A 107 -22.43 4.16 -15.16
C CYS A 107 -23.84 4.19 -15.75
N ARG A 108 -24.88 3.87 -14.97
CA ARG A 108 -26.28 3.86 -15.42
C ARG A 108 -27.02 5.16 -15.14
N TYR A 109 -26.73 5.82 -14.03
CA TYR A 109 -27.60 6.87 -13.48
C TYR A 109 -26.93 8.22 -13.29
N GLU A 110 -25.60 8.26 -13.27
CA GLU A 110 -24.83 9.48 -13.02
C GLU A 110 -24.27 10.08 -14.32
N ALA A 111 -24.02 11.39 -14.30
CA ALA A 111 -23.49 12.16 -15.43
C ALA A 111 -22.13 11.66 -15.95
N GLU A 112 -21.69 12.19 -17.09
CA GLU A 112 -20.41 11.82 -17.69
C GLU A 112 -19.21 12.16 -16.79
N GLY A 113 -18.15 11.36 -16.93
CA GLY A 113 -16.92 11.50 -16.16
C GLY A 113 -16.24 10.14 -15.92
N ALA A 114 -14.92 10.16 -15.76
CA ALA A 114 -14.17 8.95 -15.41
C ALA A 114 -14.40 8.58 -13.93
N ILE A 115 -14.30 7.28 -13.65
CA ILE A 115 -14.41 6.71 -12.30
C ILE A 115 -13.01 6.27 -11.86
N LEU A 116 -12.56 6.73 -10.70
CA LEU A 116 -11.34 6.25 -10.04
C LEU A 116 -11.73 5.42 -8.82
N VAL A 117 -11.19 4.20 -8.73
CA VAL A 117 -11.49 3.26 -7.65
C VAL A 117 -10.22 2.94 -6.89
N PHE A 118 -10.19 3.21 -5.58
CA PHE A 118 -9.07 2.87 -4.71
C PHE A 118 -9.24 1.47 -4.12
N LEU A 119 -8.24 0.62 -4.33
CA LEU A 119 -8.16 -0.78 -3.87
C LEU A 119 -6.84 -1.03 -3.13
N THR A 120 -6.78 -2.07 -2.30
CA THR A 120 -5.63 -2.31 -1.44
C THR A 120 -4.39 -2.84 -2.17
N GLY A 121 -4.56 -3.38 -3.39
CA GLY A 121 -3.45 -3.98 -4.15
C GLY A 121 -3.88 -4.75 -5.39
N TRP A 122 -2.89 -5.33 -6.07
CA TRP A 122 -3.07 -6.06 -7.34
C TRP A 122 -4.10 -7.20 -7.29
N ASP A 123 -4.20 -7.91 -6.17
CA ASP A 123 -5.15 -9.02 -6.01
C ASP A 123 -6.61 -8.56 -6.10
N GLU A 124 -6.93 -7.44 -5.46
CA GLU A 124 -8.27 -6.84 -5.52
C GLU A 124 -8.54 -6.22 -6.90
N ILE A 125 -7.55 -5.53 -7.47
CA ILE A 125 -7.62 -5.01 -8.84
C ILE A 125 -7.96 -6.14 -9.82
N SER A 126 -7.25 -7.26 -9.74
CA SER A 126 -7.45 -8.41 -10.65
C SER A 126 -8.84 -9.03 -10.45
N LYS A 127 -9.26 -9.24 -9.19
CA LYS A 127 -10.59 -9.78 -8.87
C LYS A 127 -11.72 -8.90 -9.38
N LEU A 128 -11.61 -7.58 -9.20
CA LEU A 128 -12.63 -6.65 -9.68
C LEU A 128 -12.64 -6.55 -11.21
N LEU A 129 -11.46 -6.61 -11.85
CA LEU A 129 -11.35 -6.66 -13.31
C LEU A 129 -12.10 -7.88 -13.88
N ASP A 130 -11.91 -9.05 -13.29
CA ASP A 130 -12.57 -10.29 -13.73
C ASP A 130 -14.08 -10.23 -13.51
N LYS A 131 -14.53 -9.64 -12.39
CA LYS A 131 -15.95 -9.40 -12.12
C LYS A 131 -16.57 -8.44 -13.14
N ILE A 132 -15.93 -7.31 -13.40
CA ILE A 132 -16.39 -6.33 -14.40
C ILE A 132 -16.50 -6.97 -15.77
N LYS A 133 -15.54 -7.80 -16.18
CA LYS A 133 -15.60 -8.56 -17.44
C LYS A 133 -16.75 -9.55 -17.49
N GLY A 134 -17.06 -10.19 -16.36
CA GLY A 134 -18.18 -11.13 -16.23
C GLY A 134 -19.56 -10.48 -16.09
N ASN A 135 -19.62 -9.17 -15.82
CA ASN A 135 -20.86 -8.43 -15.63
C ASN A 135 -21.55 -8.17 -16.98
N ASN A 136 -22.87 -8.46 -17.04
CA ASN A 136 -23.67 -8.32 -18.27
C ASN A 136 -23.71 -6.90 -18.85
N PHE A 137 -23.53 -5.88 -18.01
CA PHE A 137 -23.53 -4.49 -18.41
C PHE A 137 -22.10 -3.95 -18.56
N LEU A 138 -21.31 -4.01 -17.48
CA LEU A 138 -19.96 -3.44 -17.42
C LEU A 138 -18.95 -4.18 -18.30
N GLY A 139 -19.20 -5.44 -18.65
CA GLY A 139 -18.32 -6.26 -19.50
C GLY A 139 -18.27 -5.83 -20.97
N SER A 140 -19.04 -4.81 -21.37
CA SER A 140 -19.09 -4.32 -22.75
C SER A 140 -17.83 -3.52 -23.13
N PRO A 141 -16.92 -4.06 -23.98
CA PRO A 141 -15.65 -3.41 -24.30
C PRO A 141 -15.83 -2.14 -25.16
N ASN A 142 -16.99 -1.99 -25.81
CA ASN A 142 -17.33 -0.83 -26.63
C ASN A 142 -17.90 0.34 -25.80
N ARG A 143 -18.15 0.13 -24.49
CA ARG A 143 -18.77 1.13 -23.60
C ARG A 143 -17.89 1.52 -22.44
N PHE A 144 -16.98 0.64 -22.01
CA PHE A 144 -16.17 0.86 -20.82
C PHE A 144 -14.70 0.60 -21.12
N LEU A 145 -13.85 1.58 -20.79
CA LEU A 145 -12.40 1.44 -20.83
C LEU A 145 -11.92 1.22 -19.40
N VAL A 146 -11.60 -0.03 -19.05
CA VAL A 146 -11.20 -0.42 -17.68
C VAL A 146 -9.69 -0.56 -17.63
N LEU A 147 -9.02 0.29 -16.83
CA LEU A 147 -7.57 0.38 -16.76
C LEU A 147 -7.07 0.05 -15.34
N PRO A 148 -6.27 -1.00 -15.14
CA PRO A 148 -5.60 -1.26 -13.87
C PRO A 148 -4.40 -0.32 -13.69
N LEU A 149 -4.16 0.12 -12.46
CA LEU A 149 -3.05 0.99 -12.08
C LEU A 149 -2.41 0.53 -10.78
N HIS A 150 -1.14 0.15 -10.85
CA HIS A 150 -0.37 -0.33 -9.70
C HIS A 150 1.10 0.11 -9.80
N GLY A 151 1.74 0.37 -8.66
CA GLY A 151 3.10 0.92 -8.62
C GLY A 151 4.19 0.01 -9.23
N SER A 152 3.95 -1.30 -9.31
CA SER A 152 4.84 -2.24 -9.98
C SER A 152 4.59 -2.40 -11.50
N MET A 153 3.60 -1.70 -12.06
CA MET A 153 3.33 -1.78 -13.50
C MET A 153 4.40 -1.03 -14.31
N PRO A 154 4.73 -1.50 -15.53
CA PRO A 154 5.59 -0.75 -16.44
C PRO A 154 5.02 0.65 -16.72
N THR A 155 5.91 1.66 -16.80
CA THR A 155 5.53 3.06 -16.98
C THR A 155 4.70 3.31 -18.25
N VAL A 156 4.89 2.51 -19.30
CA VAL A 156 4.11 2.61 -20.54
C VAL A 156 2.63 2.36 -20.27
N ASN A 157 2.30 1.32 -19.51
CA ASN A 157 0.92 0.98 -19.17
C ASN A 157 0.31 1.97 -18.18
N GLN A 158 1.13 2.63 -17.37
CA GLN A 158 0.66 3.71 -16.48
C GLN A 158 0.28 4.97 -17.26
N ARG A 159 0.75 5.18 -18.49
CA ARG A 159 0.44 6.40 -19.26
C ARG A 159 -0.97 6.40 -19.86
N GLU A 160 -1.52 5.22 -20.15
CA GLU A 160 -2.84 5.09 -20.79
C GLU A 160 -3.97 5.71 -19.94
N ILE A 161 -3.77 5.84 -18.62
CA ILE A 161 -4.75 6.43 -17.72
C ILE A 161 -4.95 7.95 -17.95
N PHE A 162 -3.96 8.65 -18.51
CA PHE A 162 -4.01 10.10 -18.71
C PHE A 162 -4.77 10.47 -19.98
N ASP A 163 -4.90 9.54 -20.93
CA ASP A 163 -5.64 9.78 -22.15
C ASP A 163 -7.16 9.78 -21.87
N ARG A 164 -7.88 10.64 -22.59
CA ARG A 164 -9.35 10.65 -22.55
C ARG A 164 -9.89 9.40 -23.25
N PRO A 165 -10.97 8.79 -22.75
CA PRO A 165 -11.56 7.63 -23.42
C PRO A 165 -12.11 8.02 -24.81
N PRO A 166 -12.20 7.05 -25.74
CA PRO A 166 -12.91 7.25 -27.01
C PRO A 166 -14.36 7.70 -26.81
N ALA A 167 -14.94 8.32 -27.84
CA ALA A 167 -16.33 8.80 -27.78
C ALA A 167 -17.30 7.65 -27.45
N ASN A 168 -18.27 7.95 -26.57
CA ASN A 168 -19.25 6.99 -26.04
C ASN A 168 -18.69 5.90 -25.11
N MET A 169 -17.43 6.03 -24.67
CA MET A 169 -16.85 5.15 -23.66
C MET A 169 -16.66 5.90 -22.34
N ARG A 170 -16.95 5.23 -21.23
CA ARG A 170 -16.59 5.71 -19.89
C ARG A 170 -15.30 5.03 -19.43
N LYS A 171 -14.36 5.84 -18.94
CA LYS A 171 -13.11 5.36 -18.35
C LYS A 171 -13.32 4.96 -16.89
N ILE A 172 -12.80 3.80 -16.50
CA ILE A 172 -12.83 3.25 -15.14
C ILE A 172 -11.40 2.87 -14.78
N VAL A 173 -10.80 3.56 -13.82
CA VAL A 173 -9.43 3.32 -13.37
C VAL A 173 -9.46 2.59 -12.04
N LEU A 174 -8.84 1.41 -11.97
CA LEU A 174 -8.73 0.60 -10.76
C LEU A 174 -7.31 0.76 -10.19
N ALA A 175 -7.15 1.54 -9.13
CA ALA A 175 -5.86 1.98 -8.64
C ALA A 175 -5.60 1.59 -7.18
N THR A 176 -4.32 1.51 -6.80
CA THR A 176 -3.92 1.63 -5.39
C THR A 176 -3.71 3.09 -5.02
N ASN A 177 -3.26 3.35 -3.79
CA ASN A 177 -2.83 4.67 -3.30
C ASN A 177 -1.78 5.41 -4.19
N ILE A 178 -1.23 4.79 -5.23
CA ILE A 178 -0.40 5.50 -6.23
C ILE A 178 -1.16 6.65 -6.90
N ALA A 179 -2.48 6.52 -7.05
CA ALA A 179 -3.32 7.57 -7.63
C ALA A 179 -3.71 8.68 -6.64
N GLU A 180 -3.36 8.57 -5.36
CA GLU A 180 -3.71 9.57 -4.35
C GLU A 180 -2.76 10.77 -4.40
N SER A 181 -1.45 10.50 -4.46
CA SER A 181 -0.41 11.52 -4.31
C SER A 181 0.48 11.66 -5.54
N SER A 182 0.61 10.62 -6.36
CA SER A 182 1.64 10.56 -7.40
C SER A 182 1.09 10.76 -8.82
N ILE A 183 -0.24 10.77 -9.01
CA ILE A 183 -0.88 10.77 -10.32
C ILE A 183 -2.16 11.62 -10.27
N THR A 184 -2.31 12.58 -11.18
CA THR A 184 -3.53 13.36 -11.38
C THR A 184 -4.19 12.97 -12.70
N ILE A 185 -5.45 12.53 -12.65
CA ILE A 185 -6.23 12.13 -13.84
C ILE A 185 -7.33 13.18 -14.05
N ASP A 186 -7.16 14.02 -15.07
CA ASP A 186 -7.91 15.28 -15.24
C ASP A 186 -9.41 15.10 -15.53
N ASP A 187 -9.83 13.93 -16.03
CA ASP A 187 -11.23 13.64 -16.40
C ASP A 187 -11.98 12.80 -15.36
N VAL A 188 -11.40 12.60 -14.16
CA VAL A 188 -12.08 11.93 -13.04
C VAL A 188 -13.14 12.85 -12.44
N VAL A 189 -14.36 12.32 -12.34
CA VAL A 189 -15.51 12.99 -11.71
C VAL A 189 -16.03 12.19 -10.51
N TYR A 190 -15.85 10.87 -10.53
CA TYR A 190 -16.30 9.97 -9.48
C TYR A 190 -15.11 9.25 -8.84
N VAL A 191 -15.04 9.28 -7.52
CA VAL A 191 -14.03 8.54 -6.75
C VAL A 191 -14.75 7.56 -5.84
N ILE A 192 -14.33 6.29 -5.88
CA ILE A 192 -14.79 5.24 -4.98
C ILE A 192 -13.61 4.86 -4.09
N ASP A 193 -13.70 5.19 -2.81
CA ASP A 193 -12.71 4.79 -1.81
C ASP A 193 -13.22 3.61 -1.00
N CYS A 194 -12.51 2.47 -1.08
CA CYS A 194 -12.81 1.28 -0.29
C CYS A 194 -12.39 1.39 1.19
N GLY A 195 -11.73 2.49 1.58
CA GLY A 195 -11.37 2.82 2.96
C GLY A 195 -10.29 1.91 3.57
N LYS A 196 -9.58 1.14 2.73
CA LYS A 196 -8.52 0.22 3.16
C LYS A 196 -7.27 0.47 2.31
N ALA A 197 -6.17 0.82 2.98
CA ALA A 197 -4.83 0.82 2.41
C ALA A 197 -3.96 -0.19 3.15
N LYS A 198 -3.08 -0.87 2.43
CA LYS A 198 -2.07 -1.75 3.03
C LYS A 198 -0.85 -0.91 3.40
N GLU A 199 -0.69 -0.64 4.68
CA GLU A 199 0.54 -0.05 5.21
C GLU A 199 1.38 -1.14 5.89
N THR A 200 2.67 -1.17 5.56
CA THR A 200 3.68 -1.90 6.33
C THR A 200 3.96 -1.15 7.62
N SER A 201 3.50 -1.71 8.74
CA SER A 201 3.79 -1.25 10.10
C SER A 201 4.82 -2.18 10.75
N TYR A 202 5.46 -1.73 11.84
CA TYR A 202 6.43 -2.53 12.58
C TYR A 202 6.06 -2.60 14.06
N ASP A 203 5.85 -3.81 14.56
CA ASP A 203 5.66 -4.06 15.98
C ASP A 203 7.03 -4.20 16.66
N ALA A 204 7.42 -3.15 17.39
CA ALA A 204 8.71 -3.08 18.08
C ALA A 204 8.87 -4.10 19.22
N LEU A 205 7.77 -4.51 19.86
CA LEU A 205 7.82 -5.46 20.96
C LEU A 205 8.03 -6.89 20.43
N ASN A 206 7.35 -7.22 19.34
CA ASN A 206 7.41 -8.56 18.75
C ASN A 206 8.46 -8.70 17.64
N LYS A 207 9.11 -7.60 17.22
CA LYS A 207 10.09 -7.54 16.12
C LYS A 207 9.53 -8.05 14.79
N LEU A 208 8.27 -7.76 14.51
CA LEU A 208 7.56 -8.23 13.32
C LEU A 208 7.15 -7.05 12.45
N ALA A 209 7.43 -7.15 11.14
CA ALA A 209 6.76 -6.34 10.15
C ALA A 209 5.32 -6.85 10.01
N CYS A 210 4.37 -5.98 10.28
CA CYS A 210 2.94 -6.28 10.32
C CYS A 210 2.22 -5.43 9.27
N LEU A 211 1.43 -6.08 8.41
CA LEU A 211 0.56 -5.38 7.48
C LEU A 211 -0.77 -5.10 8.20
N LEU A 212 -0.91 -3.94 8.84
CA LEU A 212 -2.09 -3.60 9.65
C LEU A 212 -2.65 -2.22 9.26
N PRO A 213 -3.98 -2.05 9.18
CA PRO A 213 -4.59 -0.73 9.22
C PRO A 213 -4.49 -0.16 10.64
N SER A 214 -3.93 1.04 10.85
CA SER A 214 -3.74 1.57 12.22
C SER A 214 -3.79 3.10 12.37
N TRP A 215 -4.20 3.56 13.56
CA TRP A 215 -4.08 4.94 14.07
C TRP A 215 -3.05 4.97 15.22
N ILE A 216 -2.25 6.04 15.37
CA ILE A 216 -1.11 6.12 16.30
C ILE A 216 -1.25 7.14 17.44
N SER A 217 -0.66 6.83 18.60
CA SER A 217 -0.32 7.80 19.66
C SER A 217 0.97 7.42 20.42
N LYS A 218 1.39 8.30 21.35
CA LYS A 218 2.74 8.73 21.72
C LYS A 218 3.32 8.04 22.97
N ALA A 219 4.66 7.79 23.02
CA ALA A 219 5.62 8.32 24.02
C ALA A 219 6.90 7.46 24.27
N SER A 220 8.06 8.06 23.92
CA SER A 220 9.36 8.23 24.62
C SER A 220 10.04 7.17 25.51
N ALA A 221 11.36 6.98 25.29
CA ALA A 221 12.43 6.95 26.32
C ALA A 221 13.85 7.16 25.72
N HIS A 222 14.76 7.72 26.52
CA HIS A 222 16.02 8.40 26.15
C HIS A 222 17.27 7.51 25.94
N GLN A 223 18.23 8.10 25.20
CA GLN A 223 19.70 7.89 25.15
C GLN A 223 20.24 6.87 24.13
N LEU A 224 20.56 7.32 22.89
CA LEU A 224 21.08 6.43 21.83
C LEU A 224 22.02 7.19 20.84
N GLY A 225 23.12 6.55 20.40
CA GLY A 225 24.29 7.06 19.62
C GLY A 225 24.11 7.62 18.19
N ALA A 226 25.04 7.33 17.27
CA ALA A 226 25.21 8.05 15.97
C ALA A 226 24.04 7.87 14.98
N VAL A 227 23.50 6.66 14.82
CA VAL A 227 22.35 6.40 13.93
C VAL A 227 21.05 6.95 14.53
N SER A 228 20.80 6.65 15.79
CA SER A 228 19.61 7.11 16.52
C SER A 228 19.56 8.62 16.73
N SER A 229 20.68 9.28 16.97
CA SER A 229 20.72 10.75 17.07
C SER A 229 20.45 11.42 15.73
N PHE A 230 20.83 10.79 14.62
CA PHE A 230 20.41 11.22 13.29
C PHE A 230 18.91 11.02 13.08
N LEU A 231 18.36 9.84 13.41
CA LEU A 231 16.93 9.55 13.25
C LEU A 231 16.03 10.39 14.17
N ALA A 232 16.49 10.74 15.37
CA ALA A 232 15.77 11.62 16.29
C ALA A 232 15.57 13.04 15.76
N LYS A 233 16.32 13.43 14.73
CA LYS A 233 16.17 14.73 14.08
C LYS A 233 15.01 14.80 13.11
N SER A 234 14.40 13.68 12.72
CA SER A 234 13.33 13.67 11.70
C SER A 234 12.11 14.46 12.16
N LEU A 235 11.29 14.87 11.19
CA LEU A 235 10.04 15.60 11.42
C LEU A 235 9.11 14.83 12.37
N GLN A 236 9.10 13.50 12.24
CA GLN A 236 8.48 12.56 13.16
C GLN A 236 9.49 11.49 13.55
N ALA A 237 10.06 11.62 14.75
CA ALA A 237 11.08 10.70 15.25
C ALA A 237 10.50 9.28 15.38
N PRO A 238 11.23 8.25 14.91
CA PRO A 238 10.81 6.87 15.08
C PRO A 238 10.90 6.46 16.55
N ASP A 239 10.17 5.41 16.89
CA ASP A 239 10.23 4.81 18.22
C ASP A 239 11.66 4.31 18.55
N PRO A 240 12.25 4.70 19.70
CA PRO A 240 13.62 4.34 20.05
C PRO A 240 13.90 2.82 20.13
N LEU A 241 12.91 2.03 20.57
CA LEU A 241 13.04 0.57 20.64
C LEU A 241 13.10 -0.03 19.23
N SER A 242 12.33 0.50 18.29
CA SER A 242 12.37 0.13 16.88
C SER A 242 13.76 0.37 16.26
N VAL A 243 14.35 1.54 16.54
CA VAL A 243 15.72 1.86 16.09
C VAL A 243 16.74 0.88 16.68
N LYS A 244 16.66 0.61 17.98
CA LYS A 244 17.55 -0.36 18.65
C LYS A 244 17.44 -1.75 18.05
N ASN A 245 16.21 -2.22 17.80
CA ASN A 245 15.98 -3.53 17.19
C ASN A 245 16.53 -3.62 15.76
N ALA A 246 16.44 -2.53 14.97
CA ALA A 246 17.01 -2.48 13.64
C ALA A 246 18.54 -2.55 13.66
N ILE A 247 19.20 -1.83 14.58
CA ILE A 247 20.65 -1.90 14.77
C ILE A 247 21.08 -3.32 15.15
N GLU A 248 20.38 -3.94 16.10
CA GLU A 248 20.67 -5.30 16.55
C GLU A 248 20.52 -6.33 15.41
N LEU A 249 19.49 -6.17 14.56
CA LEU A 249 19.31 -6.99 13.36
C LEU A 249 20.50 -6.82 12.41
N LEU A 250 20.91 -5.58 12.13
CA LEU A 250 22.04 -5.30 11.23
C LEU A 250 23.36 -5.87 11.76
N LYS A 251 23.58 -5.87 13.09
CA LYS A 251 24.71 -6.56 13.73
C LYS A 251 24.59 -8.08 13.59
N THR A 252 23.41 -8.64 13.86
CA THR A 252 23.14 -10.09 13.76
C THR A 252 23.41 -10.62 12.35
N ILE A 253 23.05 -9.86 11.31
CA ILE A 253 23.31 -10.27 9.92
C ILE A 253 24.74 -9.95 9.47
N GLY A 254 25.56 -9.31 10.32
CA GLY A 254 26.95 -8.94 10.03
C GLY A 254 27.10 -7.76 9.08
N ALA A 255 26.05 -6.95 8.90
CA ALA A 255 26.12 -5.70 8.14
C ALA A 255 26.81 -4.58 8.93
N LEU A 256 26.62 -4.58 10.25
CA LEU A 256 27.32 -3.71 11.19
C LEU A 256 28.19 -4.54 12.14
N ASP A 257 29.26 -3.94 12.65
CA ASP A 257 30.03 -4.49 13.77
C ASP A 257 29.49 -4.04 15.14
N ASP A 258 30.13 -4.47 16.22
CA ASP A 258 29.72 -4.14 17.59
C ASP A 258 29.76 -2.64 17.88
N THR A 259 30.59 -1.88 17.15
CA THR A 259 30.72 -0.43 17.24
C THR A 259 29.73 0.34 16.35
N GLU A 260 28.81 -0.36 15.69
CA GLU A 260 27.84 0.20 14.72
C GLU A 260 28.47 0.74 13.43
N GLU A 261 29.68 0.28 13.09
CA GLU A 261 30.37 0.64 11.85
C GLU A 261 30.07 -0.37 10.73
N LEU A 262 30.09 0.11 9.48
CA LEU A 262 29.81 -0.72 8.30
C LEU A 262 30.92 -1.76 8.06
N THR A 263 30.53 -3.03 8.03
CA THR A 263 31.41 -4.12 7.59
C THR A 263 31.55 -4.13 6.07
N SER A 264 32.47 -4.95 5.53
CA SER A 264 32.55 -5.18 4.09
C SER A 264 31.25 -5.75 3.51
N LEU A 265 30.55 -6.63 4.24
CA LEU A 265 29.23 -7.12 3.83
C LEU A 265 28.21 -5.98 3.84
N GLY A 266 28.17 -5.18 4.90
CA GLY A 266 27.29 -4.01 5.01
C GLY A 266 27.44 -3.06 3.83
N ARG A 267 28.67 -2.75 3.41
CA ARG A 267 28.93 -1.90 2.23
C ARG A 267 28.33 -2.46 0.95
N HIS A 268 28.40 -3.78 0.72
CA HIS A 268 27.77 -4.41 -0.44
C HIS A 268 26.25 -4.34 -0.34
N LEU A 269 25.68 -4.61 0.84
CA LEU A 269 24.23 -4.53 1.05
C LEU A 269 23.67 -3.13 0.77
N CYS A 270 24.40 -2.07 1.12
CA CYS A 270 24.00 -0.69 0.82
C CYS A 270 23.90 -0.37 -0.68
N THR A 271 24.52 -1.17 -1.56
CA THR A 271 24.43 -0.99 -3.02
C THR A 271 23.23 -1.68 -3.64
N LEU A 272 22.54 -2.53 -2.88
CA LEU A 272 21.39 -3.30 -3.35
C LEU A 272 20.09 -2.59 -2.96
N PRO A 273 19.13 -2.39 -3.88
CA PRO A 273 17.81 -1.83 -3.57
C PRO A 273 16.88 -2.89 -2.97
N LEU A 274 17.34 -3.60 -1.94
CA LEU A 274 16.66 -4.74 -1.33
C LEU A 274 16.78 -4.69 0.19
N ASP A 275 15.84 -5.35 0.89
CA ASP A 275 15.98 -5.58 2.33
C ASP A 275 17.31 -6.30 2.65
N PRO A 276 18.02 -5.91 3.73
CA PRO A 276 19.35 -6.44 4.04
C PRO A 276 19.42 -7.98 4.14
N ASN A 277 18.35 -8.61 4.65
CA ASN A 277 18.24 -10.08 4.72
C ASN A 277 18.19 -10.73 3.33
N ILE A 278 17.38 -10.16 2.42
CA ILE A 278 17.23 -10.66 1.05
C ILE A 278 18.52 -10.39 0.28
N GLY A 279 19.10 -9.19 0.41
CA GLY A 279 20.38 -8.83 -0.19
C GLY A 279 21.49 -9.80 0.25
N LYS A 280 21.59 -10.09 1.55
CA LYS A 280 22.58 -11.05 2.07
C LYS A 280 22.35 -12.44 1.50
N MET A 281 21.09 -12.88 1.44
CA MET A 281 20.74 -14.18 0.87
C MET A 281 21.18 -14.30 -0.60
N LEU A 282 20.94 -13.28 -1.43
CA LEU A 282 21.38 -13.27 -2.83
C LEU A 282 22.90 -13.24 -2.97
N LEU A 283 23.60 -12.44 -2.16
CA LEU A 283 25.07 -12.42 -2.13
C LEU A 283 25.63 -13.80 -1.78
N MET A 284 25.07 -14.46 -0.76
CA MET A 284 25.47 -15.83 -0.39
C MET A 284 25.12 -16.83 -1.49
N GLY A 285 23.95 -16.72 -2.12
CA GLY A 285 23.56 -17.58 -3.25
C GLY A 285 24.53 -17.48 -4.44
N SER A 286 25.06 -16.28 -4.70
CA SER A 286 26.11 -16.07 -5.70
C SER A 286 27.44 -16.72 -5.29
N VAL A 287 27.88 -16.52 -4.04
CA VAL A 287 29.12 -17.10 -3.50
C VAL A 287 29.07 -18.64 -3.51
N PHE A 288 27.94 -19.23 -3.15
CA PHE A 288 27.75 -20.68 -3.12
C PHE A 288 27.30 -21.28 -4.46
N GLN A 289 27.25 -20.48 -5.54
CA GLN A 289 26.85 -20.91 -6.88
C GLN A 289 25.46 -21.57 -6.95
N CYS A 290 24.52 -21.13 -6.11
CA CYS A 290 23.13 -21.59 -6.07
C CYS A 290 22.15 -20.43 -6.28
N LEU A 291 22.51 -19.48 -7.14
CA LEU A 291 21.78 -18.22 -7.31
C LEU A 291 20.34 -18.43 -7.81
N ASP A 292 20.10 -19.36 -8.73
CA ASP A 292 18.78 -19.60 -9.34
C ASP A 292 17.68 -20.00 -8.32
N PRO A 293 17.86 -21.03 -7.47
CA PRO A 293 16.88 -21.35 -6.43
C PRO A 293 16.76 -20.24 -5.38
N VAL A 294 17.87 -19.57 -5.05
CA VAL A 294 17.86 -18.47 -4.08
C VAL A 294 17.10 -17.25 -4.60
N LEU A 295 17.21 -16.92 -5.89
CA LEU A 295 16.43 -15.87 -6.55
C LEU A 295 14.93 -16.17 -6.49
N THR A 296 14.55 -17.43 -6.72
CA THR A 296 13.15 -17.86 -6.63
C THR A 296 12.59 -17.65 -5.22
N ILE A 297 13.35 -18.02 -4.19
CA ILE A 297 12.97 -17.81 -2.79
C ILE A 297 12.91 -16.31 -2.45
N ALA A 298 13.92 -15.53 -2.88
CA ALA A 298 13.96 -14.09 -2.68
C ALA A 298 12.74 -13.39 -3.27
N ALA A 299 12.36 -13.74 -4.50
CA ALA A 299 11.20 -13.19 -5.18
C ALA A 299 9.89 -13.54 -4.45
N ALA A 300 9.74 -14.77 -3.97
CA ALA A 300 8.57 -15.21 -3.23
C ALA A 300 8.44 -14.49 -1.87
N LEU A 301 9.55 -14.22 -1.18
CA LEU A 301 9.58 -13.49 0.09
C LEU A 301 9.37 -11.99 -0.10
N ALA A 302 9.92 -11.39 -1.16
CA ALA A 302 9.84 -9.96 -1.42
C ALA A 302 8.45 -9.50 -1.91
N TYR A 303 7.71 -10.38 -2.61
CA TYR A 303 6.47 -9.97 -3.28
C TYR A 303 5.24 -10.73 -2.80
N ARG A 304 5.09 -12.00 -3.20
CA ARG A 304 3.91 -12.79 -2.89
C ARG A 304 4.24 -14.27 -2.88
N ASN A 305 3.62 -14.98 -1.94
CA ASN A 305 3.56 -16.43 -1.99
C ASN A 305 2.78 -16.87 -3.26
N PRO A 306 3.36 -17.74 -4.11
CA PRO A 306 2.72 -18.16 -5.37
C PRO A 306 1.49 -19.06 -5.14
N PHE A 307 1.29 -19.60 -3.94
CA PHE A 307 0.11 -20.39 -3.61
C PHE A 307 -1.09 -19.46 -3.35
N VAL A 308 -2.06 -19.48 -4.25
CA VAL A 308 -3.36 -18.81 -4.09
C VAL A 308 -4.32 -19.76 -3.39
N LEU A 309 -5.02 -19.28 -2.35
CA LEU A 309 -6.05 -20.05 -1.63
C LEU A 309 -7.42 -19.78 -2.29
N PRO A 310 -8.03 -20.78 -2.96
CA PRO A 310 -9.41 -20.64 -3.46
C PRO A 310 -10.38 -20.62 -2.28
N ILE A 311 -11.41 -19.78 -2.37
CA ILE A 311 -12.39 -19.53 -1.29
C ILE A 311 -13.16 -20.82 -0.94
N ASP A 312 -13.41 -21.66 -1.94
CA ASP A 312 -14.26 -22.85 -1.82
C ASP A 312 -13.47 -24.12 -1.45
N ARG A 313 -12.13 -24.04 -1.38
CA ARG A 313 -11.26 -25.22 -1.20
C ARG A 313 -10.10 -24.92 -0.26
N LYS A 314 -10.40 -24.81 1.04
CA LYS A 314 -9.41 -24.47 2.08
C LYS A 314 -8.43 -25.62 2.41
N GLU A 315 -8.78 -26.88 2.12
CA GLU A 315 -7.97 -28.06 2.51
C GLU A 315 -7.03 -28.59 1.41
N GLU A 316 -7.32 -28.35 0.12
CA GLU A 316 -6.45 -28.73 -1.01
C GLU A 316 -5.08 -28.02 -1.08
N PRO A 317 -4.95 -26.72 -0.73
CA PRO A 317 -3.70 -25.97 -0.92
C PRO A 317 -2.56 -26.47 -0.04
N ASP A 318 -2.85 -26.95 1.18
CA ASP A 318 -1.81 -27.43 2.09
C ASP A 318 -1.28 -28.81 1.66
N ALA A 319 -2.14 -29.64 1.06
CA ALA A 319 -1.69 -30.89 0.43
C ALA A 319 -0.81 -30.61 -0.80
N VAL A 320 -1.15 -29.62 -1.62
CA VAL A 320 -0.34 -29.19 -2.77
C VAL A 320 0.98 -28.55 -2.33
N LYS A 321 0.98 -27.71 -1.29
CA LYS A 321 2.22 -27.17 -0.71
C LYS A 321 3.14 -28.30 -0.21
N ARG A 322 2.57 -29.30 0.47
CA ARG A 322 3.31 -30.48 0.94
C ARG A 322 3.85 -31.31 -0.22
N SER A 323 3.11 -31.48 -1.32
CA SER A 323 3.62 -32.19 -2.49
C SER A 323 4.77 -31.45 -3.18
N PHE A 324 4.70 -30.11 -3.23
CA PHE A 324 5.80 -29.26 -3.72
C PHE A 324 7.03 -29.25 -2.80
N ALA A 325 6.85 -29.44 -1.49
CA ALA A 325 7.95 -29.48 -0.52
C ALA A 325 8.80 -30.77 -0.58
N GLY A 326 8.36 -31.79 -1.34
CA GLY A 326 9.07 -33.06 -1.48
C GLY A 326 9.33 -33.73 -0.12
N ASP A 327 10.51 -34.34 0.05
CA ASP A 327 10.95 -34.99 1.30
C ASP A 327 11.47 -34.00 2.37
N SER A 328 11.48 -32.69 2.10
CA SER A 328 12.09 -31.68 2.97
C SER A 328 11.25 -31.30 4.20
N CYS A 329 10.02 -31.82 4.32
CA CYS A 329 9.09 -31.57 5.42
C CYS A 329 8.73 -32.85 6.20
N LYS A 330 9.70 -33.73 6.47
CA LYS A 330 9.57 -34.79 7.49
C LYS A 330 10.08 -34.31 8.84
#